data_AF-A0A3N5VMV5-F1
#
_entry.id   AF-A0A3N5VMV5-F1
#
_cell.length_a   1.000
_cell.length_b   1.000
_cell.length_c   1.000
_cell.angle_alpha   90.00
_cell.angle_beta   90.00
_cell.angle_gamma   90.00
#
_symmetry.space_group_name_H-M   'P 1'
#
loop_
_entity.id
_entity.type
_entity.pdbx_description
1 polymer ?
#
loop_
_entity_poly.entity_id
_entity_poly.type
_entity_poly.pdbx_seq_one_letter_code
_entity_poly.pdbx_strand_id
1 'polypeptide(L)'
;MRSVEQGSAMRNAKHVTNAAVLALCGCLFWTAGGCRQAQAPSRPIIGITSVYEPAKEKKPAQTTVTFAYAAAVAENGGVPVVLPTIDNERILQRYLEVLDGLVLIGGDDIPPEMYG
;
A
#
# COMPACT_ATOMS: atom_id res chain seq x y z
N MET A 1 71.42 -37.92 -2.01
CA MET A 1 70.61 -38.53 -0.93
C MET A 1 70.69 -37.65 0.30
N ARG A 2 69.53 -37.37 0.93
CA ARG A 2 69.26 -36.50 2.12
C ARG A 2 69.35 -34.99 1.80
N SER A 3 68.27 -34.23 1.62
CA SER A 3 67.02 -34.02 2.37
C SER A 3 67.22 -33.31 3.73
N VAL A 4 66.25 -32.45 4.06
CA VAL A 4 65.97 -31.71 5.33
C VAL A 4 66.31 -30.20 5.25
N GLU A 5 65.32 -29.34 4.92
CA GLU A 5 64.44 -28.49 5.80
C GLU A 5 65.08 -27.15 6.19
N GLN A 6 64.42 -26.01 6.44
CA GLN A 6 63.09 -25.40 6.25
C GLN A 6 63.24 -23.95 6.79
N GLY A 7 62.32 -23.03 6.45
CA GLY A 7 62.10 -21.76 7.16
C GLY A 7 62.37 -20.52 6.31
N SER A 8 61.44 -20.01 5.50
CA SER A 8 60.20 -19.28 5.84
C SER A 8 60.40 -17.78 6.10
N ALA A 9 59.57 -16.99 5.42
CA ALA A 9 59.27 -15.56 5.62
C ALA A 9 60.39 -14.58 5.17
N MET A 10 60.17 -13.51 4.40
CA MET A 10 58.98 -12.70 4.14
C MET A 10 59.03 -12.14 2.71
N ARG A 11 57.89 -12.21 2.02
CA ARG A 11 57.58 -11.41 0.83
C ARG A 11 56.87 -10.14 1.31
N ASN A 12 57.33 -8.95 0.92
CA ASN A 12 56.43 -7.80 0.79
C ASN A 12 57.03 -6.68 -0.07
N ALA A 13 56.98 -6.87 -1.38
CA ALA A 13 56.60 -5.76 -2.24
C ALA A 13 55.08 -5.60 -2.09
N LYS A 14 54.57 -4.36 -1.99
CA LYS A 14 53.24 -3.97 -2.50
C LYS A 14 52.97 -2.48 -2.25
N HIS A 15 52.89 -1.78 -3.39
CA HIS A 15 51.88 -0.76 -3.71
C HIS A 15 51.92 0.58 -2.96
N VAL A 16 52.81 1.45 -3.44
CA VAL A 16 52.43 2.84 -3.71
C VAL A 16 51.58 2.82 -4.99
N THR A 17 50.25 2.92 -4.91
CA THR A 17 49.39 3.52 -5.96
C THR A 17 47.88 3.47 -5.63
N ASN A 18 47.17 4.50 -6.09
CA ASN A 18 45.72 4.55 -6.39
C ASN A 18 44.77 5.23 -5.40
N ALA A 19 44.99 6.53 -5.14
CA ALA A 19 43.92 7.43 -4.71
C ALA A 19 42.96 7.87 -5.86
N ALA A 20 43.28 7.59 -7.12
CA ALA A 20 42.51 8.09 -8.28
C ALA A 20 41.44 7.12 -8.84
N VAL A 21 41.37 5.87 -8.36
CA VAL A 21 40.46 4.84 -8.93
C VAL A 21 39.09 4.80 -8.22
N LEU A 22 38.96 5.40 -7.04
CA LEU A 22 37.70 5.37 -6.27
C LEU A 22 36.61 6.34 -6.76
N ALA A 23 36.94 7.31 -7.62
CA ALA A 23 35.96 8.29 -8.10
C ALA A 23 35.19 7.85 -9.36
N LEU A 24 35.63 6.81 -10.08
CA LEU A 24 35.00 6.36 -11.32
C LEU A 24 34.01 5.19 -11.15
N CYS A 25 33.99 4.53 -9.98
CA CYS A 25 33.00 3.48 -9.68
C CYS A 25 31.68 4.01 -9.08
N GLY A 26 31.65 5.25 -8.57
CA GLY A 26 30.44 5.82 -7.94
C GLY A 26 29.32 6.18 -8.91
N CYS A 27 29.65 6.48 -10.18
CA CYS A 27 28.66 6.90 -11.18
C CYS A 27 28.04 5.73 -11.95
N LEU A 28 28.74 4.59 -12.10
CA LEU A 28 28.18 3.43 -12.82
C LEU A 28 27.17 2.62 -11.99
N PHE A 29 27.16 2.76 -10.66
CA PHE A 29 26.18 2.09 -9.82
C PHE A 29 24.80 2.77 -9.80
N TRP A 30 24.68 4.01 -10.30
CA TRP A 30 23.41 4.75 -10.28
C TRP A 30 22.67 4.73 -11.63
N THR A 31 23.27 4.22 -12.71
CA THR A 31 22.67 4.34 -14.06
C THR A 31 21.89 3.13 -14.54
N ALA A 32 21.75 2.06 -13.74
CA ALA A 32 21.21 0.77 -14.21
C ALA A 32 20.00 0.22 -13.42
N GLY A 33 19.26 1.05 -12.68
CA GLY A 33 18.13 0.55 -11.87
C GLY A 33 16.97 1.51 -11.79
N GLY A 34 16.11 1.53 -12.83
CA GLY A 34 14.88 2.30 -12.72
C GLY A 34 14.02 2.39 -13.98
N CYS A 35 13.86 1.30 -14.74
CA CYS A 35 12.61 1.18 -15.51
C CYS A 35 11.48 1.11 -14.48
N ARG A 36 10.91 2.26 -14.15
CA ARG A 36 9.67 2.35 -13.38
C ARG A 36 8.64 1.61 -14.23
N GLN A 37 8.30 0.38 -13.86
CA GLN A 37 7.18 -0.30 -14.50
C GLN A 37 6.00 0.66 -14.36
N ALA A 38 5.46 1.13 -15.48
CA ALA A 38 4.20 1.82 -15.48
C ALA A 38 3.18 0.77 -15.02
N GLN A 39 2.88 0.78 -13.71
CA GLN A 39 1.80 0.01 -13.16
C GLN A 39 0.58 0.39 -14.00
N ALA A 40 -0.05 -0.56 -14.68
CA ALA A 40 -1.36 -0.31 -15.30
C ALA A 40 -2.23 0.33 -14.22
N PRO A 41 -2.99 1.40 -14.51
CA PRO A 41 -3.74 2.10 -13.48
C PRO A 41 -4.66 1.10 -12.79
N SER A 42 -4.30 0.71 -11.56
CA SER A 42 -5.14 -0.14 -10.73
C SER A 42 -6.41 0.63 -10.51
N ARG A 43 -7.56 0.04 -10.84
CA ARG A 43 -8.86 0.65 -10.53
C ARG A 43 -9.02 0.57 -9.01
N PRO A 44 -8.92 1.69 -8.26
CA PRO A 44 -8.94 1.62 -6.81
C PRO A 44 -10.31 1.13 -6.31
N ILE A 45 -10.33 0.24 -5.33
CA ILE A 45 -11.54 -0.24 -4.67
C ILE A 45 -11.94 0.78 -3.62
N ILE A 46 -13.05 1.48 -3.87
CA ILE A 46 -13.53 2.55 -3.01
C ILE A 46 -14.78 2.06 -2.27
N GLY A 47 -14.67 1.99 -0.94
CA GLY A 47 -15.81 1.71 -0.08
C GLY A 47 -16.74 2.91 -0.01
N ILE A 48 -18.04 2.68 -0.04
CA ILE A 48 -19.08 3.70 0.10
C ILE A 48 -19.93 3.30 1.30
N THR A 49 -19.96 4.13 2.34
CA THR A 49 -20.84 3.88 3.49
C THR A 49 -22.31 3.91 3.07
N SER A 50 -23.17 3.32 3.90
CA SER A 50 -24.60 3.22 3.62
C SER A 50 -25.42 3.62 4.84
N VAL A 51 -26.67 3.99 4.62
CA VAL A 51 -27.64 4.24 5.68
C VAL A 51 -28.36 2.94 6.00
N TYR A 52 -28.34 2.55 7.28
CA TYR A 52 -29.12 1.41 7.77
C TYR A 52 -30.47 1.88 8.30
N GLU A 53 -31.53 1.35 7.73
CA GLU A 53 -32.89 1.52 8.22
C GLU A 53 -33.35 0.22 8.88
N PRO A 54 -33.64 0.20 10.20
CA PRO A 54 -34.12 -1.00 10.86
C PRO A 54 -35.52 -1.39 10.36
N ALA A 55 -35.85 -2.67 10.51
CA ALA A 55 -37.17 -3.18 10.12
C ALA A 55 -38.29 -2.45 10.87
N LYS A 56 -39.36 -2.12 10.16
CA LYS A 56 -40.62 -1.57 10.69
C LYS A 56 -41.75 -2.54 10.35
N GLU A 57 -42.90 -2.45 11.03
CA GLU A 57 -43.99 -3.46 10.93
C GLU A 57 -44.31 -3.96 9.52
N LYS A 58 -44.29 -3.07 8.52
CA LYS A 58 -44.61 -3.39 7.11
C LYS A 58 -43.41 -3.27 6.16
N LYS A 59 -42.19 -3.10 6.67
CA LYS A 59 -40.97 -2.88 5.86
C LYS A 59 -39.78 -3.66 6.45
N PRO A 60 -39.10 -4.51 5.66
CA PRO A 60 -37.88 -5.17 6.13
C PRO A 60 -36.78 -4.13 6.37
N ALA A 61 -35.76 -4.52 7.13
CA ALA A 61 -34.56 -3.72 7.29
C ALA A 61 -33.90 -3.48 5.92
N GLN A 62 -33.36 -2.29 5.72
CA GLN A 62 -32.76 -1.87 4.46
C GLN A 62 -31.41 -1.22 4.68
N THR A 63 -30.59 -1.29 3.65
CA THR A 63 -29.29 -0.64 3.55
C THR A 63 -29.29 0.13 2.25
N THR A 64 -29.27 1.45 2.33
CA THR A 64 -29.51 2.32 1.18
C THR A 64 -28.34 3.26 0.95
N VAL A 65 -28.13 3.61 -0.32
CA VAL A 65 -27.13 4.58 -0.77
C VAL A 65 -27.65 5.24 -2.05
N THR A 66 -27.45 6.55 -2.18
CA THR A 66 -27.79 7.26 -3.42
C THR A 66 -26.85 6.79 -4.54
N PHE A 67 -27.42 6.42 -5.69
CA PHE A 67 -26.65 5.90 -6.82
C PHE A 67 -25.55 6.86 -7.31
N ALA A 68 -25.73 8.17 -7.13
CA ALA A 68 -24.75 9.19 -7.48
C ALA A 68 -23.35 8.94 -6.89
N TYR A 69 -23.24 8.37 -5.69
CA TYR A 69 -21.95 8.03 -5.10
C TYR A 69 -21.24 6.91 -5.87
N ALA A 70 -21.97 5.85 -6.21
CA ALA A 70 -21.43 4.73 -6.97
C ALA A 70 -21.07 5.16 -8.40
N ALA A 71 -21.93 5.97 -9.03
CA ALA A 71 -21.69 6.55 -10.35
C ALA A 71 -20.42 7.41 -10.36
N ALA A 72 -20.29 8.35 -9.42
CA ALA A 72 -19.13 9.23 -9.33
C ALA A 72 -17.80 8.46 -9.20
N VAL A 73 -17.78 7.41 -8.36
CA VAL A 73 -16.58 6.54 -8.23
C VAL A 73 -16.28 5.83 -9.56
N ALA A 74 -17.28 5.23 -10.19
CA ALA A 74 -17.10 4.49 -11.44
C ALA A 74 -16.64 5.38 -12.61
N GLU A 75 -17.24 6.57 -12.74
CA GLU A 75 -16.93 7.57 -13.76
C GLU A 75 -15.49 8.11 -13.64
N ASN A 76 -14.92 8.10 -12.42
CA ASN A 76 -13.54 8.50 -12.15
C ASN A 76 -12.54 7.33 -12.12
N GLY A 77 -12.93 6.15 -12.63
CA GLY A 77 -12.03 5.01 -12.81
C GLY A 77 -11.87 4.09 -11.59
N GLY A 78 -12.61 4.33 -10.51
CA GLY A 78 -12.67 3.46 -9.33
C GLY A 78 -13.59 2.24 -9.51
N VAL A 79 -13.57 1.36 -8.50
CA VAL A 79 -14.48 0.22 -8.33
C VAL A 79 -15.30 0.47 -7.05
N PRO A 80 -16.60 0.83 -7.16
CA PRO A 80 -17.42 1.12 -5.99
C PRO A 80 -17.84 -0.17 -5.26
N VAL A 81 -17.76 -0.17 -3.93
CA VAL A 81 -18.27 -1.23 -3.04
C VAL A 81 -19.16 -0.61 -1.97
N VAL A 82 -20.44 -0.97 -1.95
CA VAL A 82 -21.37 -0.50 -0.91
C VAL A 82 -21.12 -1.29 0.39
N LEU A 83 -20.85 -0.56 1.47
CA LEU A 83 -20.53 -1.12 2.77
C LEU A 83 -21.76 -1.04 3.68
N PRO A 84 -22.33 -2.18 4.12
CA PRO A 84 -23.40 -2.18 5.11
C PRO A 84 -22.91 -1.69 6.48
N THR A 85 -23.81 -1.12 7.28
CA THR A 85 -23.50 -0.75 8.68
C THR A 85 -23.41 -2.01 9.53
N ILE A 86 -22.20 -2.50 9.77
CA ILE A 86 -21.93 -3.72 10.55
C ILE A 86 -20.99 -3.39 11.71
N ASP A 87 -21.42 -3.69 12.93
CA ASP A 87 -20.60 -3.60 14.14
C ASP A 87 -19.88 -4.93 14.40
N ASN A 88 -18.88 -5.23 13.57
CA ASN A 88 -18.04 -6.41 13.73
C ASN A 88 -16.59 -6.09 13.35
N GLU A 89 -15.75 -6.03 14.38
CA GLU A 89 -14.33 -5.66 14.28
C GLU A 89 -13.55 -6.46 13.22
N ARG A 90 -13.79 -7.78 13.10
CA ARG A 90 -13.08 -8.62 12.11
C ARG A 90 -13.48 -8.29 10.69
N ILE A 91 -14.75 -7.96 10.47
CA ILE A 91 -15.27 -7.55 9.15
C ILE A 91 -14.71 -6.17 8.80
N LEU A 92 -14.70 -5.24 9.75
CA LEU A 92 -14.13 -3.90 9.57
C LEU A 92 -12.63 -3.97 9.25
N GLN A 93 -11.86 -4.79 9.98
CA GLN A 93 -10.45 -5.04 9.68
C GLN A 93 -10.27 -5.55 8.24
N ARG A 94 -11.11 -6.49 7.79
CA ARG A 94 -11.03 -6.98 6.42
C ARG A 94 -11.36 -5.91 5.38
N TYR A 95 -12.27 -4.98 5.66
CA TYR A 95 -12.52 -3.84 4.78
C TYR A 95 -11.28 -2.94 4.70
N LEU A 96 -10.66 -2.62 5.82
CA LEU A 96 -9.45 -1.77 5.85
C LEU A 96 -8.26 -2.39 5.11
N GLU A 97 -8.16 -3.71 5.05
CA GLU A 97 -7.12 -4.42 4.29
C GLU A 97 -7.32 -4.38 2.77
N VAL A 98 -8.56 -4.27 2.30
CA VAL A 98 -8.92 -4.47 0.89
C VAL A 98 -9.25 -3.16 0.17
N LEU A 99 -9.78 -2.18 0.89
CA LEU A 99 -10.19 -0.90 0.30
C LEU A 99 -8.99 0.03 0.13
N ASP A 100 -8.90 0.66 -1.05
CA ASP A 100 -7.90 1.70 -1.35
C ASP A 100 -8.34 3.08 -0.84
N GLY A 101 -9.63 3.24 -0.55
CA GLY A 101 -10.21 4.47 -0.05
C GLY A 101 -11.66 4.32 0.39
N LEU A 102 -12.20 5.38 1.00
CA LEU A 102 -13.52 5.40 1.59
C LEU A 102 -14.24 6.72 1.25
N VAL A 103 -15.51 6.61 0.86
CA VAL A 103 -16.45 7.72 0.75
C VAL A 103 -17.43 7.62 1.92
N LEU A 104 -17.44 8.66 2.75
CA LEU A 104 -18.42 8.86 3.80
C LEU A 104 -19.61 9.61 3.19
N ILE A 105 -20.72 8.91 2.96
CA ILE A 105 -21.93 9.55 2.45
C ILE A 105 -22.56 10.42 3.54
N GLY A 106 -23.24 11.48 3.11
CA GLY A 106 -24.07 12.28 4.04
C GLY A 106 -25.24 11.46 4.62
N GLY A 107 -25.81 11.96 5.70
CA GLY A 107 -26.94 11.35 6.42
C GLY A 107 -27.54 12.31 7.43
N ASP A 108 -28.29 11.77 8.38
CA ASP A 108 -28.85 12.54 9.49
C ASP A 108 -27.76 13.09 10.41
N ASP A 109 -28.11 14.12 11.19
CA ASP A 109 -27.19 14.75 12.13
C ASP A 109 -26.70 13.75 13.20
N ILE A 110 -25.40 13.79 13.48
CA ILE A 110 -24.78 12.99 14.54
C ILE A 110 -25.14 13.65 15.89
N PRO A 111 -25.69 12.90 16.86
CA PRO A 111 -25.97 13.42 18.20
C PRO A 111 -24.73 14.02 18.86
N PRO A 112 -24.82 15.18 19.54
CA PRO A 112 -23.66 15.83 20.16
C PRO A 112 -22.91 14.96 21.17
N GLU A 113 -23.57 14.00 21.79
CA GLU A 113 -22.98 13.05 22.75
C GLU A 113 -21.99 12.09 22.08
N MET A 114 -22.06 11.96 20.75
CA MET A 114 -21.18 11.14 19.93
C MET A 114 -20.01 11.94 19.37
N TYR A 115 -19.89 13.23 19.71
CA TYR A 115 -18.69 14.00 19.41
C TYR A 115 -17.59 13.56 20.39
N GLY A 116 -16.38 13.32 19.86
CA GLY A 116 -15.25 12.76 20.62
C GLY A 116 -14.65 13.68 21.66
#